data_AF-A0A7W1EGI0-F1
#
_entry.id   AF-A0A7W1EGI0-F1
#
_cell.length_a   1.000
_cell.length_b   1.000
_cell.length_c   1.000
_cell.angle_alpha   90.00
_cell.angle_beta   90.00
_cell.angle_gamma   90.00
#
_symmetry.space_group_name_H-M   'P 1'
#
loop_
_entity.id
_entity.type
_entity.pdbx_description
1 polymer ?
#
loop_
_entity_poly.entity_id
_entity_poly.type
_entity_poly.pdbx_seq_one_letter_code
_entity_poly.pdbx_strand_id
1 'polypeptide(L)'
;VWGSHTNYLRSINDSFSVKMPNARWERKMLTEDWLTYLKLKHNYPTEKDEAKMMALNFKQDARKVYLECSTAKVPLKNVRLDLQLKSTFFSISELNKDSVVFKGRGYGHGLGMCQEGAMRMSKLGYKYPEILNFYYKNIQLIDMRKLNFFKDE
;
A
#
# COMPACT_ATOMS: atom_id res chain seq x y z
N VAL A 1 -8.54 3.47 -1.33
CA VAL A 1 -7.45 4.31 -0.78
C VAL A 1 -7.90 5.76 -0.67
N TRP A 2 -8.53 6.34 -1.69
CA TRP A 2 -9.34 7.56 -1.57
C TRP A 2 -10.80 7.30 -1.97
N GLY A 3 -11.70 8.19 -1.55
CA GLY A 3 -13.16 8.02 -1.63
C GLY A 3 -13.78 8.37 -2.98
N SER A 4 -13.04 9.00 -3.89
CA SER A 4 -13.51 9.30 -5.25
C SER A 4 -13.06 8.23 -6.25
N HIS A 5 -14.03 7.67 -6.96
CA HIS A 5 -13.77 6.80 -8.10
C HIS A 5 -13.27 7.65 -9.28
N THR A 6 -12.18 7.25 -9.93
CA THR A 6 -11.70 7.90 -11.15
C THR A 6 -11.57 6.88 -12.28
N ASN A 7 -11.79 7.32 -13.52
CA ASN A 7 -11.73 6.45 -14.68
C ASN A 7 -10.30 6.00 -15.03
N TYR A 8 -9.30 6.81 -14.66
CA TYR A 8 -7.90 6.60 -15.03
C TYR A 8 -7.05 5.92 -13.95
N LEU A 9 -7.42 5.98 -12.66
CA LEU A 9 -6.71 5.26 -11.58
C LEU A 9 -7.31 3.86 -11.41
N ARG A 10 -6.89 2.94 -12.28
CA ARG A 10 -7.28 1.52 -12.22
C ARG A 10 -6.12 0.68 -11.71
N SER A 11 -6.45 -0.42 -11.02
CA SER A 11 -5.45 -1.41 -10.66
C SER A 11 -4.87 -2.03 -11.93
N ILE A 12 -3.55 -2.19 -11.96
CA ILE A 12 -2.80 -2.83 -13.04
C ILE A 12 -1.84 -3.85 -12.45
N ASN A 13 -1.44 -4.82 -13.27
CA ASN A 13 -0.33 -5.71 -12.94
C ASN A 13 1.01 -5.05 -13.33
N ASP A 14 1.69 -4.43 -12.36
CA ASP A 14 3.01 -3.84 -12.55
C ASP A 14 4.11 -4.88 -12.35
N SER A 15 4.50 -5.57 -13.43
CA SER A 15 5.61 -6.53 -13.43
C SER A 15 6.98 -5.85 -13.38
N PHE A 16 7.06 -4.54 -13.64
CA PHE A 16 8.31 -3.79 -13.67
C PHE A 16 8.82 -3.52 -12.26
N SER A 17 7.93 -3.22 -11.32
CA SER A 17 8.32 -2.93 -9.93
C SER A 17 8.72 -4.16 -9.11
N VAL A 18 8.37 -5.38 -9.51
CA VAL A 18 8.45 -6.59 -8.66
C VAL A 18 9.87 -6.93 -8.21
N LYS A 19 10.89 -6.60 -9.02
CA LYS A 19 12.31 -6.85 -8.70
C LYS A 19 13.05 -5.59 -8.25
N MET A 20 12.34 -4.49 -7.99
CA MET A 20 12.95 -3.25 -7.57
C MET A 20 13.24 -3.25 -6.06
N PRO A 21 14.21 -2.44 -5.58
CA PRO A 21 14.69 -2.50 -4.19
C PRO A 21 13.60 -2.34 -3.13
N ASN A 22 12.55 -1.56 -3.40
CA ASN A 22 11.46 -1.32 -2.46
C ASN A 22 10.23 -2.20 -2.70
N ALA A 23 10.35 -3.23 -3.55
CA ALA A 23 9.25 -4.16 -3.83
C ALA A 23 8.83 -4.96 -2.58
N ARG A 24 9.77 -5.29 -1.71
CA ARG A 24 9.54 -6.03 -0.46
C ARG A 24 10.28 -5.37 0.70
N TRP A 25 9.73 -5.48 1.89
CA TRP A 25 10.37 -5.03 3.11
C TRP A 25 9.91 -5.87 4.29
N GLU A 26 10.75 -5.94 5.32
CA GLU A 26 10.43 -6.59 6.58
C GLU A 26 10.64 -5.64 7.75
N ARG A 27 9.83 -5.82 8.80
CA ARG A 27 10.02 -5.17 10.09
C ARG A 27 9.64 -6.14 11.20
N LYS A 28 10.44 -6.17 12.26
CA LYS A 28 10.17 -6.97 13.46
C LYS A 28 9.86 -6.04 14.64
N MET A 29 9.02 -6.52 15.56
CA MET A 29 8.81 -5.92 16.86
C MET A 29 8.34 -6.97 17.86
N LEU A 30 8.36 -6.64 19.14
CA LEU A 30 7.88 -7.54 20.19
C LEU A 30 6.38 -7.78 20.04
N THR A 31 5.94 -9.00 20.32
CA THR A 31 4.52 -9.37 20.35
C THR A 31 3.77 -8.51 21.36
N GLU A 32 4.38 -8.26 22.53
CA GLU A 32 3.81 -7.40 23.58
C GLU A 32 3.60 -5.96 23.09
N ASP A 33 4.60 -5.35 22.45
CA ASP A 33 4.49 -3.99 21.90
C ASP A 33 3.37 -3.89 20.85
N TRP A 34 3.26 -4.91 20.00
CA TRP A 34 2.24 -4.95 18.95
C TRP A 34 0.82 -5.04 19.54
N LEU A 35 0.61 -5.96 20.49
CA LEU A 35 -0.69 -6.13 21.15
C LEU A 35 -1.04 -4.90 22.01
N THR A 36 -0.07 -4.35 22.74
CA THR A 36 -0.25 -3.13 23.53
C THR A 36 -0.61 -1.94 22.65
N TYR A 37 0.07 -1.77 21.52
CA TYR A 37 -0.29 -0.75 20.53
C TYR A 37 -1.74 -0.90 20.05
N LEU A 38 -2.16 -2.11 19.68
CA LEU A 38 -3.53 -2.38 19.22
C LEU A 38 -4.57 -2.08 20.31
N LYS A 39 -4.30 -2.50 21.56
CA LYS A 39 -5.18 -2.28 22.71
C LYS A 39 -5.32 -0.80 23.02
N LEU A 40 -4.21 -0.08 23.19
CA LEU A 40 -4.22 1.31 23.67
C LEU A 40 -4.60 2.33 22.60
N LYS A 41 -4.24 2.10 21.32
CA LYS A 41 -4.50 3.07 20.24
C LYS A 41 -5.81 2.82 19.50
N HIS A 42 -6.30 1.58 19.47
CA HIS A 42 -7.44 1.19 18.64
C HIS A 42 -8.54 0.44 19.40
N ASN A 43 -8.43 0.33 20.73
CA ASN A 43 -9.36 -0.43 21.57
C ASN A 43 -9.57 -1.86 21.07
N TYR A 44 -8.54 -2.46 20.48
CA TYR A 44 -8.62 -3.81 19.93
C TYR A 44 -8.57 -4.84 21.08
N PRO A 45 -9.47 -5.84 21.11
CA PRO A 45 -9.61 -6.75 22.25
C PRO A 45 -8.55 -7.86 22.25
N THR A 46 -7.30 -7.51 22.50
CA THR A 46 -6.14 -8.44 22.46
C THR A 46 -6.18 -9.56 23.51
N GLU A 47 -7.04 -9.46 24.52
CA GLU A 47 -7.24 -10.50 25.54
C GLU A 47 -8.12 -11.65 25.05
N LYS A 48 -8.87 -11.46 23.96
CA LYS A 48 -9.69 -12.53 23.36
C LYS A 48 -8.81 -13.37 22.44
N ASP A 49 -8.76 -14.68 22.68
CA ASP A 49 -7.92 -15.62 21.92
C ASP A 49 -8.09 -15.49 20.40
N GLU A 50 -9.33 -15.39 19.93
CA GLU A 50 -9.63 -15.24 18.51
C GLU A 50 -9.05 -13.93 17.93
N ALA A 51 -9.28 -12.81 18.61
CA ALA A 51 -8.80 -11.51 18.17
C ALA A 51 -7.27 -11.42 18.23
N LYS A 52 -6.65 -11.99 19.26
CA LYS A 52 -5.20 -12.13 19.39
C LYS A 52 -4.63 -12.94 18.24
N MET A 53 -5.20 -14.11 17.95
CA MET A 53 -4.77 -14.96 16.84
C MET A 53 -4.86 -14.24 15.50
N MET A 54 -5.94 -13.48 15.24
CA MET A 54 -6.07 -12.65 14.04
C MET A 54 -5.01 -11.55 13.95
N ALA A 55 -4.70 -10.88 15.06
CA ALA A 55 -3.70 -9.82 15.11
C ALA A 55 -2.28 -10.33 14.86
N LEU A 56 -1.98 -11.58 15.27
CA LEU A 56 -0.68 -12.22 15.11
C LEU A 56 -0.51 -12.89 13.73
N ASN A 57 -1.60 -13.20 13.03
CA ASN A 57 -1.59 -13.93 11.75
C ASN A 57 -2.32 -13.20 10.61
N PHE A 58 -2.30 -11.86 10.64
CA PHE A 58 -3.01 -11.04 9.66
C PHE A 58 -2.42 -11.20 8.24
N LYS A 59 -3.23 -11.66 7.28
CA LYS A 59 -2.82 -11.82 5.87
C LYS A 59 -3.58 -10.89 4.93
N GLN A 60 -2.85 -10.37 3.96
CA GLN A 60 -3.38 -9.56 2.86
C GLN A 60 -3.00 -10.16 1.50
N ASP A 61 -3.96 -10.66 0.74
CA ASP A 61 -3.79 -10.99 -0.69
C ASP A 61 -4.01 -9.76 -1.58
N ALA A 62 -4.97 -8.92 -1.20
CA ALA A 62 -5.18 -7.57 -1.72
C ALA A 62 -5.03 -6.54 -0.59
N ARG A 63 -4.74 -5.27 -0.95
CA ARG A 63 -4.57 -4.20 0.04
C ARG A 63 -5.90 -3.92 0.75
N LYS A 64 -5.99 -4.32 2.02
CA LYS A 64 -7.13 -4.04 2.90
C LYS A 64 -7.05 -2.62 3.46
N VAL A 65 -8.18 -2.09 3.92
CA VAL A 65 -8.24 -0.79 4.60
C VAL A 65 -8.05 -0.94 6.10
N TYR A 66 -8.55 -2.06 6.66
CA TYR A 66 -8.55 -2.34 8.09
C TYR A 66 -7.91 -3.69 8.38
N LEU A 67 -7.29 -3.80 9.56
CA LEU A 67 -7.20 -5.04 10.31
C LEU A 67 -8.43 -5.08 11.20
N GLU A 68 -9.27 -6.11 11.06
CA GLU A 68 -10.55 -6.18 11.76
C GLU A 68 -10.74 -7.52 12.46
N CYS A 69 -11.41 -7.46 13.60
CA CYS A 69 -12.03 -8.59 14.26
C CYS A 69 -13.50 -8.25 14.51
N SER A 70 -14.28 -9.19 15.04
CA SER A 70 -15.75 -9.05 15.19
C SER A 70 -16.21 -7.78 15.91
N THR A 71 -15.36 -7.15 16.72
CA THR A 71 -15.72 -5.97 17.53
C THR A 71 -14.83 -4.73 17.32
N ALA A 72 -13.77 -4.81 16.49
CA ALA A 72 -12.84 -3.71 16.30
C ALA A 72 -12.33 -3.60 14.86
N LYS A 73 -12.11 -2.37 14.41
CA LYS A 73 -11.55 -2.04 13.08
C LYS A 73 -10.37 -1.09 13.24
N VAL A 74 -9.18 -1.58 12.91
CA VAL A 74 -7.91 -0.86 13.02
C VAL A 74 -7.53 -0.35 11.63
N PRO A 75 -7.54 0.97 11.36
CA PRO A 75 -7.15 1.50 10.06
C PRO A 75 -5.66 1.23 9.78
N LEU A 76 -5.33 0.49 8.72
CA LEU A 76 -3.94 0.16 8.38
C LEU A 76 -3.10 1.40 8.03
N LYS A 77 -3.76 2.50 7.65
CA LYS A 77 -3.11 3.81 7.48
C LYS A 77 -2.50 4.31 8.78
N ASN A 78 -3.16 4.10 9.92
CA ASN A 78 -2.67 4.53 11.24
C ASN A 78 -1.49 3.66 11.63
N VAL A 79 -1.61 2.33 11.47
CA VAL A 79 -0.51 1.38 11.72
C VAL A 79 0.74 1.77 10.90
N ARG A 80 0.55 2.11 9.62
CA ARG A 80 1.65 2.57 8.77
C ARG A 80 2.28 3.86 9.30
N LEU A 81 1.48 4.86 9.68
CA LEU A 81 1.97 6.15 10.15
C LEU A 81 2.68 6.02 11.50
N ASP A 82 2.03 5.43 12.49
CA ASP A 82 2.50 5.34 13.87
C ASP A 82 3.77 4.50 13.96
N LEU A 83 3.81 3.38 13.24
CA LEU A 83 4.98 2.55 13.22
C LEU A 83 6.02 3.09 12.23
N GLN A 84 5.69 3.92 11.24
CA GLN A 84 6.59 4.31 10.14
C GLN A 84 6.90 3.16 9.17
N LEU A 85 5.86 2.44 8.73
CA LEU A 85 5.96 1.40 7.72
C LEU A 85 6.00 2.00 6.30
N LYS A 86 6.70 1.32 5.38
CA LYS A 86 6.82 1.79 3.99
C LYS A 86 5.47 1.81 3.25
N SER A 87 4.55 0.90 3.57
CA SER A 87 3.22 0.82 2.93
C SER A 87 2.16 0.26 3.88
N THR A 88 0.88 0.28 3.47
CA THR A 88 -0.19 -0.44 4.21
C THR A 88 -0.40 -1.87 3.70
N PHE A 89 0.43 -2.33 2.76
CA PHE A 89 0.27 -3.64 2.14
C PHE A 89 1.26 -4.63 2.74
N PHE A 90 0.92 -5.14 3.93
CA PHE A 90 1.75 -6.06 4.70
C PHE A 90 0.95 -7.20 5.30
N SER A 91 1.59 -8.35 5.47
CA SER A 91 1.08 -9.44 6.29
C SER A 91 1.89 -9.50 7.59
N ILE A 92 1.25 -9.96 8.66
CA ILE A 92 1.86 -10.21 9.96
C ILE A 92 1.87 -11.72 10.19
N SER A 93 2.99 -12.21 10.70
CA SER A 93 3.11 -13.57 11.21
C SER A 93 3.91 -13.57 12.49
N GLU A 94 3.54 -14.42 13.42
CA GLU A 94 4.36 -14.73 14.58
C GLU A 94 5.65 -15.43 14.13
N LEU A 95 6.80 -14.97 14.63
CA LEU A 95 8.09 -15.61 14.37
C LEU A 95 8.43 -16.61 15.49
N ASN A 96 8.11 -16.24 16.71
CA ASN A 96 8.19 -17.01 17.95
C ASN A 96 7.22 -16.37 18.96
N LYS A 97 7.13 -16.89 20.19
CA LYS A 97 6.20 -16.37 21.22
C LYS A 97 6.39 -14.87 21.53
N ASP A 98 7.58 -14.33 21.30
CA ASP A 98 7.96 -12.99 21.77
C ASP A 98 8.01 -11.95 20.66
N SER A 99 7.96 -12.36 19.38
CA SER A 99 8.11 -11.43 18.25
C SER A 99 7.19 -11.72 17.08
N VAL A 100 6.76 -10.63 16.46
CA VAL A 100 6.01 -10.63 15.20
C VAL A 100 6.84 -10.02 14.08
N VAL A 101 6.63 -10.51 12.86
CA VAL A 101 7.23 -9.95 11.64
C VAL A 101 6.15 -9.41 10.71
N PHE A 102 6.33 -8.17 10.29
CA PHE A 102 5.59 -7.50 9.24
C PHE A 102 6.33 -7.73 7.93
N LYS A 103 5.71 -8.47 7.00
CA LYS A 103 6.22 -8.67 5.63
C LYS A 103 5.41 -7.83 4.68
N GLY A 104 6.00 -6.74 4.22
CA GLY A 104 5.33 -5.76 3.39
C GLY A 104 5.77 -5.73 1.94
N ARG A 105 4.91 -5.15 1.11
CA ARG A 105 5.07 -5.01 -0.33
C ARG A 105 4.96 -3.55 -0.74
N GLY A 106 5.89 -3.12 -1.57
CA GLY A 106 5.99 -1.76 -2.11
C GLY A 106 6.27 -0.68 -1.07
N TYR A 107 6.50 0.53 -1.57
CA TYR A 107 6.63 1.76 -0.79
C TYR A 107 5.58 2.75 -1.27
N GLY A 108 4.81 3.32 -0.35
CA GLY A 108 3.88 4.42 -0.64
C GLY A 108 2.41 4.02 -0.58
N HIS A 109 1.56 4.89 -1.13
CA HIS A 109 0.11 4.73 -1.10
C HIS A 109 -0.41 3.75 -2.17
N GLY A 110 0.36 3.50 -3.24
CA GLY A 110 0.01 2.53 -4.28
C GLY A 110 -1.11 2.98 -5.22
N LEU A 111 -1.17 4.28 -5.53
CA LEU A 111 -2.11 4.83 -6.53
C LEU A 111 -1.32 5.48 -7.66
N GLY A 112 -1.80 5.34 -8.89
CA GLY A 112 -1.18 5.92 -10.08
C GLY A 112 0.14 5.24 -10.42
N MET A 113 1.17 6.05 -10.60
CA MET A 113 2.46 5.59 -11.13
C MET A 113 3.43 5.07 -10.06
N CYS A 114 3.94 3.85 -10.24
CA CYS A 114 5.10 3.37 -9.49
C CYS A 114 6.37 4.01 -10.07
N GLN A 115 7.08 4.80 -9.26
CA GLN A 115 8.32 5.46 -9.70
C GLN A 115 9.39 4.44 -10.08
N GLU A 116 9.59 3.40 -9.28
CA GLU A 116 10.58 2.36 -9.57
C GLU A 116 10.23 1.55 -10.83
N GLY A 117 8.95 1.23 -11.02
CA GLY A 117 8.48 0.59 -12.24
C GLY A 117 8.66 1.48 -13.46
N ALA A 118 8.33 2.78 -13.38
CA ALA A 118 8.54 3.75 -14.44
C ALA A 118 10.04 3.92 -14.81
N MET A 119 10.92 3.99 -13.82
CA MET A 119 12.37 4.02 -14.03
C MET A 119 12.86 2.76 -14.77
N ARG A 120 12.34 1.58 -14.39
CA ARG A 120 12.68 0.34 -15.10
C ARG A 120 12.14 0.33 -16.53
N MET A 121 10.91 0.76 -16.76
CA MET A 121 10.35 0.89 -18.11
C MET A 121 11.22 1.83 -18.95
N SER A 122 11.63 2.98 -18.41
CA SER A 122 12.55 3.89 -19.11
C SER A 122 13.88 3.22 -19.47
N LYS A 123 14.48 2.45 -18.55
CA LYS A 123 15.71 1.67 -18.81
C LYS A 123 15.53 0.57 -19.87
N LEU A 124 14.31 0.09 -20.08
CA LEU A 124 13.97 -0.89 -21.11
C LEU A 124 13.60 -0.22 -22.46
N GLY A 125 13.69 1.11 -22.57
CA GLY A 125 13.46 1.85 -23.81
C GLY A 125 12.05 2.38 -24.01
N TYR A 126 11.13 2.18 -23.05
CA TYR A 126 9.78 2.74 -23.13
C TYR A 126 9.83 4.27 -22.99
N LYS A 127 9.10 4.96 -23.87
CA LYS A 127 8.96 6.42 -23.87
C LYS A 127 7.94 6.85 -22.82
N TYR A 128 8.03 8.13 -22.41
CA TYR A 128 7.14 8.68 -21.38
C TYR A 128 5.62 8.51 -21.68
N PRO A 129 5.11 8.58 -22.94
CA PRO A 129 3.69 8.36 -23.18
C PRO A 129 3.27 6.92 -22.91
N GLU A 130 4.13 5.95 -23.20
CA GLU A 130 3.88 4.52 -22.98
C GLU A 130 3.86 4.22 -21.48
N ILE A 131 4.80 4.80 -20.73
CA ILE A 131 4.85 4.70 -19.27
C ILE A 131 3.59 5.30 -18.64
N LEU A 132 3.18 6.51 -19.07
CA LEU A 132 1.99 7.16 -18.53
C LEU A 132 0.71 6.38 -18.88
N ASN A 133 0.55 5.88 -20.10
CA ASN A 133 -0.61 5.06 -20.50
C ASN A 133 -0.63 3.68 -19.81
N PHE A 134 0.54 3.17 -19.40
CA PHE A 134 0.61 1.96 -18.59
C PHE A 134 -0.06 2.18 -17.21
N TYR A 135 0.33 3.25 -16.50
CA TYR A 135 -0.15 3.56 -15.13
C TYR A 135 -1.51 4.26 -15.06
N TYR A 136 -1.86 5.06 -16.07
CA TYR A 136 -3.09 5.84 -16.09
C TYR A 136 -3.92 5.42 -17.31
N LYS A 137 -5.12 4.89 -17.07
CA LYS A 137 -5.98 4.38 -18.15
C LYS A 137 -6.73 5.51 -18.85
N ASN A 138 -6.84 5.40 -20.17
CA ASN A 138 -7.64 6.29 -21.02
C ASN A 138 -7.27 7.77 -20.85
N ILE A 139 -5.99 8.07 -20.69
CA ILE A 139 -5.51 9.45 -20.63
C ILE A 139 -5.09 9.94 -22.02
N GLN A 140 -5.12 11.25 -22.22
CA GLN A 140 -4.56 11.91 -23.38
C GLN A 140 -3.52 12.93 -22.92
N LEU A 141 -2.42 13.02 -23.66
CA LEU A 141 -1.40 14.03 -23.44
C LEU A 141 -1.72 15.21 -24.34
N ILE A 142 -1.96 16.37 -23.72
CA ILE A 142 -2.26 17.61 -24.42
C ILE A 142 -1.12 18.59 -24.15
N ASP A 143 -0.61 19.19 -25.21
CA ASP A 143 0.32 20.31 -25.10
C ASP A 143 -0.44 21.52 -24.55
N MET A 144 0.02 22.08 -23.42
CA MET A 144 -0.61 23.22 -22.77
C MET A 144 -0.81 24.41 -23.71
N ARG A 145 0.07 24.60 -24.72
CA ARG A 145 -0.05 25.68 -25.72
C ARG A 145 -1.29 25.52 -26.60
N LYS A 146 -1.67 24.28 -26.93
CA LYS A 146 -2.90 24.00 -27.70
C LYS A 146 -4.16 24.27 -26.89
N LEU A 147 -4.08 24.14 -25.57
CA LEU A 147 -5.21 24.34 -24.66
C LEU A 147 -5.59 25.82 -24.51
N ASN A 148 -4.59 26.72 -24.53
CA ASN A 148 -4.84 28.16 -24.46
C ASN A 148 -5.52 28.68 -25.73
N PHE A 149 -5.18 28.11 -26.90
CA PHE A 149 -5.80 28.48 -28.18
C PHE A 149 -7.33 28.28 -28.19
N PHE A 150 -7.87 27.31 -27.43
CA PHE A 150 -9.32 27.06 -27.34
C PHE A 150 -10.03 27.82 -26.21
N LYS A 151 -9.29 28.56 -25.37
CA LYS A 151 -9.89 29.36 -24.29
C LYS A 151 -10.06 30.84 -24.65
N ASP A 152 -9.43 31.27 -25.74
CA ASP A 152 -9.46 32.64 -26.24
C ASP A 152 -10.50 32.84 -27.38
N GLU A 153 -11.33 31.83 -27.65
CA GLU A 153 -12.59 31.89 -28.44
C GLU A 153 -13.80 31.73 -27.51
#